data_AF-A0A353J645-F1
#
_entry.id   AF-A0A353J645-F1
#
_cell.length_a   1.000
_cell.length_b   1.000
_cell.length_c   1.000
_cell.angle_alpha   90.00
_cell.angle_beta   90.00
_cell.angle_gamma   90.00
#
_symmetry.space_group_name_H-M   'P 1'
#
loop_
_entity.id
_entity.type
_entity.pdbx_description
1 polymer ?
#
loop_
_entity_poly.entity_id
_entity_poly.type
_entity_poly.pdbx_seq_one_letter_code
_entity_poly.pdbx_strand_id
1 'polypeptide(L)'
;MFIQIILIIFIIFALSRVVIRAQKKEIRIGESLGWVVFWLLAGAAVLWPGGTVVLANTLGVGRGSDLIFYVSLALLFYMMFRIFVRLERLERNITKVVRDRALKDGPK
;
A
#
# COMPACT_ATOMS: atom_id res chain seq x y z
N MET A 1 21.51 -13.42 -6.92
CA MET A 1 20.78 -14.58 -6.36
C MET A 1 20.35 -14.36 -4.90
N PHE A 2 21.20 -13.90 -3.99
CA PHE A 2 20.80 -13.57 -2.60
C PHE A 2 19.64 -12.57 -2.49
N ILE A 3 19.68 -11.49 -3.27
CA ILE A 3 18.63 -10.44 -3.25
C ILE A 3 17.25 -11.01 -3.66
N GLN A 4 17.20 -11.91 -4.64
CA GLN A 4 15.94 -12.54 -5.06
C GLN A 4 15.34 -13.40 -3.95
N ILE A 5 16.15 -14.15 -3.21
CA ILE A 5 15.68 -14.99 -2.09
C ILE A 5 15.08 -14.11 -0.98
N ILE A 6 15.75 -13.02 -0.62
CA ILE A 6 15.27 -12.05 0.37
C ILE A 6 13.94 -11.43 -0.08
N LEU A 7 13.83 -11.03 -1.34
CA LEU A 7 12.61 -10.44 -1.90
C LEU A 7 11.45 -11.44 -1.93
N ILE A 8 11.69 -12.71 -2.29
CA ILE A 8 10.66 -13.75 -2.30
C ILE A 8 10.14 -14.01 -0.87
N ILE A 9 11.04 -14.11 0.11
CA ILE A 9 10.66 -14.27 1.53
C ILE A 9 9.80 -13.07 1.98
N PHE A 10 10.19 -11.86 1.59
CA PHE A 10 9.43 -10.65 1.91
C PHE A 10 8.04 -10.63 1.25
N ILE A 11 7.92 -11.06 -0.01
CA ILE A 11 6.64 -11.15 -0.72
C ILE A 11 5.72 -12.17 -0.05
N ILE A 12 6.25 -13.35 0.33
CA ILE A 12 5.48 -14.38 1.04
C ILE A 12 5.00 -13.84 2.39
N PHE A 13 5.89 -13.19 3.14
CA PHE A 13 5.53 -12.54 4.39
C PHE A 13 4.43 -11.50 4.18
N ALA A 14 4.56 -10.63 3.18
CA ALA A 14 3.57 -9.60 2.92
C ALA A 14 2.21 -10.17 2.46
N LEU A 15 2.20 -11.21 1.62
CA LEU A 15 0.99 -11.94 1.26
C LEU A 15 0.32 -12.57 2.50
N SER A 16 1.10 -13.19 3.39
CA SER A 16 0.57 -13.73 4.65
C SER A 16 -0.11 -12.65 5.49
N ARG A 17 0.48 -11.44 5.56
CA ARG A 17 -0.08 -10.31 6.32
C ARG A 17 -1.37 -9.81 5.72
N VAL A 18 -1.49 -9.80 4.40
CA VAL A 18 -2.73 -9.45 3.69
C VAL A 18 -3.81 -10.49 3.99
N VAL A 19 -3.50 -11.78 3.92
CA VAL A 19 -4.44 -12.87 4.22
C VAL A 19 -4.91 -12.82 5.68
N ILE A 20 -3.99 -12.64 6.63
CA ILE A 20 -4.34 -12.53 8.06
C ILE A 20 -5.27 -11.33 8.30
N ARG A 21 -4.97 -10.17 7.72
CA ARG A 21 -5.81 -8.97 7.87
C ARG A 21 -7.16 -9.10 7.15
N ALA A 22 -7.23 -9.83 6.03
CA ALA A 22 -8.48 -10.15 5.34
C ALA A 22 -9.35 -11.10 6.17
N GLN A 23 -8.76 -12.14 6.78
CA GLN A 23 -9.48 -13.08 7.67
C GLN A 23 -10.03 -12.38 8.91
N LYS A 24 -9.32 -11.40 9.47
CA LYS A 24 -9.79 -10.60 10.61
C LYS A 24 -10.91 -9.61 10.26
N LYS A 25 -11.36 -9.53 9.00
CA LYS A 25 -12.34 -8.54 8.49
C LYS A 25 -11.97 -7.07 8.76
N GLU A 26 -10.69 -6.81 9.07
CA GLU A 26 -10.16 -5.46 9.33
C GLU A 26 -10.05 -4.64 8.05
N ILE A 27 -10.08 -5.31 6.88
CA ILE A 27 -9.95 -4.72 5.56
C ILE A 27 -11.18 -5.11 4.72
N ARG A 28 -11.72 -4.18 3.94
CA ARG A 28 -12.74 -4.49 2.93
C ARG A 28 -12.17 -5.47 1.91
N ILE A 29 -12.96 -6.45 1.48
CA ILE A 29 -12.56 -7.47 0.49
C ILE A 29 -11.96 -6.84 -0.80
N GLY A 30 -12.49 -5.69 -1.24
CA GLY A 30 -11.92 -4.95 -2.38
C GLY A 30 -10.51 -4.41 -2.14
N GLU A 31 -10.19 -3.99 -0.92
CA GLU A 31 -8.85 -3.53 -0.54
C GLU A 31 -7.88 -4.71 -0.38
N SER A 32 -8.32 -5.88 0.11
CA SER A 32 -7.45 -7.06 0.16
C SER A 32 -7.11 -7.59 -1.23
N LEU A 33 -8.07 -7.56 -2.16
CA LEU A 33 -7.85 -7.98 -3.55
C LEU A 33 -6.80 -7.11 -4.23
N GLY A 34 -6.86 -5.78 -4.04
CA GLY A 34 -5.86 -4.85 -4.56
C GLY A 34 -4.45 -5.13 -4.03
N TRP A 35 -4.32 -5.47 -2.73
CA TRP A 35 -3.04 -5.85 -2.15
C TRP A 35 -2.50 -7.19 -2.70
N VAL A 36 -3.35 -8.20 -2.90
CA VAL A 36 -2.92 -9.48 -3.48
C VAL A 36 -2.42 -9.29 -4.90
N VAL A 37 -3.14 -8.51 -5.72
CA VAL A 37 -2.73 -8.21 -7.10
C VAL A 37 -1.41 -7.44 -7.12
N PHE A 38 -1.22 -6.47 -6.23
CA PHE A 38 0.02 -5.73 -6.11
C PHE A 38 1.22 -6.64 -5.79
N TRP A 39 1.09 -7.55 -4.82
CA TRP A 39 2.16 -8.48 -4.45
C TRP A 39 2.46 -9.52 -5.54
N LEU A 40 1.43 -9.96 -6.29
CA LEU A 40 1.63 -10.83 -7.45
C LEU A 40 2.40 -10.13 -8.57
N LEU A 41 2.07 -8.88 -8.87
CA LEU A 41 2.80 -8.07 -9.87
C LEU A 41 4.24 -7.82 -9.43
N ALA A 42 4.46 -7.50 -8.15
CA ALA A 42 5.80 -7.36 -7.59
C ALA A 42 6.61 -8.66 -7.69
N GLY A 43 6.02 -9.81 -7.38
CA GLY A 43 6.66 -11.12 -7.53
C GLY A 43 7.00 -11.45 -8.99
N ALA A 44 6.09 -11.17 -9.92
CA ALA A 44 6.33 -11.35 -11.35
C ALA A 44 7.52 -10.49 -11.85
N ALA A 45 7.62 -9.23 -11.39
CA ALA A 45 8.72 -8.34 -11.73
C ALA A 45 10.09 -8.81 -11.17
N VAL A 46 10.10 -9.48 -10.01
CA VAL A 46 11.32 -10.02 -9.39
C VAL A 46 11.78 -11.33 -10.04
N LEU A 47 10.82 -12.18 -10.45
CA LEU A 47 11.10 -13.46 -11.10
C LEU A 47 11.48 -13.31 -12.58
N TRP A 48 10.96 -12.27 -13.27
CA TRP A 48 11.26 -12.00 -14.68
C TRP A 48 11.84 -10.60 -14.89
N PRO A 49 13.15 -10.39 -14.62
CA PRO A 49 13.81 -9.10 -14.84
C PRO A 49 13.84 -8.67 -16.33
N GLY A 50 13.75 -9.61 -17.27
CA GLY A 50 13.69 -9.32 -18.72
C GLY A 50 12.43 -8.55 -19.17
N GLY A 51 11.29 -8.70 -18.49
CA GLY A 51 10.05 -7.97 -18.83
C GLY A 51 10.11 -6.52 -18.37
N THR A 52 10.74 -6.28 -17.21
CA THR A 52 11.03 -4.94 -16.69
C THR A 52 11.99 -4.17 -17.60
N VAL A 53 12.92 -4.86 -18.28
CA VAL A 53 13.85 -4.25 -19.25
C VAL A 53 13.14 -3.85 -20.55
N VAL A 54 12.20 -4.66 -21.05
CA VAL A 54 11.40 -4.30 -22.25
C VAL A 54 10.52 -3.08 -21.97
N LEU A 55 9.82 -3.06 -20.82
CA LEU A 55 9.03 -1.90 -20.38
C LEU A 55 9.90 -0.66 -20.14
N ALA A 56 11.07 -0.82 -19.52
CA ALA A 56 11.99 0.28 -19.28
C ALA A 56 12.57 0.86 -20.59
N ASN A 57 12.86 0.03 -21.59
CA ASN A 57 13.28 0.49 -22.91
C ASN A 57 12.18 1.22 -23.68
N THR A 58 10.91 0.79 -23.56
CA THR A 58 9.77 1.53 -24.16
C THR A 58 9.49 2.86 -23.47
N LEU A 59 9.89 3.00 -22.19
CA LEU A 59 9.71 4.21 -21.38
C LEU A 59 10.98 5.09 -21.31
N GLY A 60 12.06 4.72 -22.02
CA GLY A 60 13.29 5.51 -22.12
C GLY A 60 14.22 5.47 -20.89
N VAL A 61 14.06 4.49 -20.00
CA VAL A 61 14.86 4.37 -18.76
C VAL A 61 15.85 3.21 -18.93
N GLY A 62 17.14 3.50 -19.05
CA GLY A 62 18.19 2.51 -19.38
C GLY A 62 18.44 1.41 -18.34
N ARG A 63 17.80 1.47 -17.17
CA ARG A 63 17.92 0.45 -16.10
C ARG A 63 16.55 0.15 -15.49
N GLY A 64 16.10 -1.10 -15.58
CA GLY A 64 14.80 -1.54 -15.05
C GLY A 64 14.65 -1.35 -13.53
N SER A 65 15.75 -1.22 -12.78
CA SER A 65 15.74 -0.85 -11.36
C SER A 65 15.16 0.54 -11.12
N ASP A 66 15.49 1.50 -11.99
CA ASP A 66 15.16 2.91 -11.77
C ASP A 66 13.66 3.14 -11.98
N LEU A 67 13.05 2.39 -12.92
CA LEU A 67 11.60 2.36 -13.11
C LEU A 67 10.87 1.89 -11.84
N ILE A 68 11.37 0.82 -11.19
CA ILE A 68 10.79 0.33 -9.94
C ILE A 68 10.90 1.40 -8.85
N PHE A 69 12.05 2.09 -8.75
CA PHE A 69 12.24 3.18 -7.79
C PHE A 69 11.23 4.32 -8.02
N TYR A 70 11.05 4.78 -9.27
CA TYR A 70 10.10 5.85 -9.57
C TYR A 70 8.66 5.46 -9.23
N VAL A 71 8.23 4.26 -9.62
CA VAL A 71 6.88 3.75 -9.33
C VAL A 71 6.68 3.60 -7.82
N SER A 72 7.66 3.05 -7.11
CA SER A 72 7.60 2.87 -5.65
C SER A 72 7.51 4.21 -4.93
N LEU A 73 8.29 5.19 -5.37
CA LEU A 73 8.28 6.52 -4.79
C LEU A 73 6.95 7.22 -5.01
N ALA A 74 6.42 7.20 -6.24
CA ALA A 74 5.10 7.76 -6.55
C ALA A 74 3.98 7.09 -5.73
N LEU A 75 4.03 5.77 -5.60
CA LEU A 75 3.04 4.99 -4.85
C LEU A 75 3.13 5.26 -3.34
N LEU A 76 4.35 5.43 -2.80
CA LEU A 76 4.59 5.87 -1.42
C LEU A 76 4.00 7.25 -1.16
N PHE A 77 4.26 8.22 -2.04
CA PHE A 77 3.67 9.56 -1.92
C PHE A 77 2.14 9.52 -1.95
N TYR A 78 1.56 8.74 -2.87
CA TYR A 78 0.11 8.56 -2.93
C TYR A 78 -0.46 7.92 -1.66
N MET A 79 0.19 6.88 -1.13
CA MET A 79 -0.22 6.25 0.14
C MET A 79 -0.14 7.23 1.31
N MET A 80 0.95 8.01 1.39
CA MET A 80 1.15 9.02 2.41
C MET A 80 0.04 10.07 2.36
N PHE A 81 -0.26 10.58 1.18
CA PHE A 81 -1.38 11.49 0.95
C PHE A 81 -2.71 10.89 1.40
N ARG A 82 -3.01 9.63 1.02
CA ARG A 82 -4.23 8.94 1.44
C ARG A 82 -4.33 8.80 2.97
N ILE A 83 -3.21 8.55 3.64
CA ILE A 83 -3.14 8.49 5.11
C ILE A 83 -3.43 9.86 5.72
N PHE A 84 -2.80 10.94 5.22
CA PHE A 84 -3.06 12.30 5.69
C PHE A 84 -4.53 12.69 5.60
N VAL A 85 -5.17 12.44 4.45
CA VAL A 85 -6.61 12.74 4.26
C VAL A 85 -7.49 11.88 5.18
N ARG A 86 -7.08 10.65 5.50
CA ARG A 86 -7.80 9.81 6.48
C ARG A 86 -7.61 10.31 7.91
N LEU A 87 -6.42 10.82 8.24
CA LEU A 87 -6.11 11.38 9.54
C LEU A 87 -6.93 12.65 9.80
N GLU A 88 -6.99 13.58 8.84
CA GLU A 88 -7.79 14.80 8.97
C GLU A 88 -9.29 14.48 9.14
N ARG A 89 -9.80 13.47 8.42
CA ARG A 89 -11.18 13.00 8.61
C ARG A 89 -11.41 12.41 10.00
N LEU A 90 -10.43 11.69 10.53
CA LEU A 90 -10.50 11.13 11.88
C LEU A 90 -10.52 12.24 12.93
N GLU A 91 -9.66 13.25 12.82
CA GLU A 91 -9.64 14.42 13.70
C GLU A 91 -10.99 15.13 13.69
N ARG A 92 -11.55 15.43 12.52
CA ARG A 92 -12.88 16.06 12.39
C ARG A 92 -13.98 15.23 13.05
N ASN A 93 -13.93 13.91 12.92
CA ASN A 93 -14.89 13.02 13.56
C ASN A 93 -14.75 13.03 15.09
N ILE A 94 -13.52 13.02 15.61
CA ILE A 94 -13.26 13.15 17.05
C ILE A 94 -13.82 14.49 17.57
N THR A 95 -13.54 15.60 16.88
CA THR A 95 -14.06 16.92 17.26
C THR A 95 -15.59 16.94 17.31
N LYS A 96 -16.26 16.31 16.33
CA LYS A 96 -17.73 16.20 16.33
C LYS A 96 -18.25 15.41 17.53
N VAL A 97 -17.65 14.25 17.83
CA VAL A 97 -18.06 13.40 18.95
C VAL A 97 -17.85 14.10 20.29
N VAL A 98 -16.72 14.78 20.47
CA VAL A 98 -16.44 15.54 21.70
C VAL A 98 -17.41 16.71 21.86
N ARG A 99 -17.68 17.46 20.78
CA ARG A 99 -18.64 18.58 20.81
C ARG A 99 -20.06 18.11 21.13
N ASP A 100 -20.52 17.02 20.52
CA ASP A 100 -21.85 16.47 20.79
C ASP A 100 -22.00 16.02 22.25
N ARG A 101 -20.97 15.40 22.83
CA ARG A 101 -20.95 15.09 24.27
C ARG A 101 -20.98 16.34 25.14
N ALA A 102 -20.13 17.34 24.85
CA ALA A 102 -20.06 18.56 25.65
C ALA A 102 -21.38 19.35 25.65
N LEU A 103 -22.11 19.37 24.52
CA LEU A 103 -23.43 20.00 24.43
C LEU A 103 -24.53 19.21 25.15
N LYS A 104 -24.40 17.88 25.26
CA LYS A 104 -25.35 17.02 25.99
C LYS A 104 -25.13 17.06 27.50
N ASP A 105 -23.89 17.12 27.94
CA ASP A 105 -23.51 17.06 29.36
C ASP A 105 -23.33 18.46 30.00
N GLY A 106 -23.49 19.53 29.23
CA GLY A 106 -23.38 20.91 29.71
C GLY A 106 -24.55 21.29 30.64
N PRO A 107 -24.30 22.07 31.71
CA PRO A 107 -25.36 22.53 32.60
C PRO A 107 -26.37 23.40 31.81
N LYS A 108 -27.66 23.17 32.06
CA LYS A 108 -28.76 23.98 31.52
C LYS A 108 -28.66 25.42 31.99
#